data_AF-A0AAW2P0X4-F1
#
_entry.id   AF-A0AAW2P0X4-F1
#
_cell.length_a   1.000
_cell.length_b   1.000
_cell.length_c   1.000
_cell.angle_alpha   90.00
_cell.angle_beta   90.00
_cell.angle_gamma   90.00
#
_symmetry.space_group_name_H-M   'P 1'
#
loop_
_entity.id
_entity.type
_entity.pdbx_description
1 polymer ?
#
loop_
_entity_poly.entity_id
_entity_poly.type
_entity_poly.pdbx_seq_one_letter_code
_entity_poly.pdbx_strand_id
1 'polypeptide(L)' 'MVYQIQREIDSVSQGDLSISAYYATLKRLWDDLTCLKLLPQCECGAFKIIADINLSNQLMQFLMGLHDNYDQ' A
#
# COMPACT_ATOMS: atom_id res chain seq x y z
N MET A 1 11.77 -1.22 12.10
CA MET A 1 10.58 -1.98 11.68
C MET A 1 9.67 -1.18 10.75
N VAL A 2 8.95 -0.15 11.22
CA VAL A 2 8.08 0.70 10.36
C VAL A 2 8.83 1.28 9.14
N TYR A 3 10.01 1.88 9.36
CA TYR A 3 10.86 2.39 8.28
C TYR A 3 11.29 1.32 7.27
N GLN A 4 11.58 0.09 7.73
CA GLN A 4 12.04 -0.98 6.83
C GLN A 4 10.91 -1.43 5.91
N ILE A 5 9.70 -1.62 6.45
CA ILE A 5 8.52 -1.99 5.67
C ILE A 5 8.17 -0.87 4.69
N GLN A 6 8.23 0.39 5.13
CA GLN A 6 7.99 1.53 4.23
C GLN A 6 8.99 1.56 3.07
N ARG A 7 10.28 1.38 3.37
CA ARG A 7 11.32 1.32 2.35
C ARG A 7 11.11 0.15 1.38
N GLU A 8 10.67 -1.01 1.87
CA GLU A 8 10.36 -2.16 1.03
C GLU A 8 9.19 -1.84 0.09
N ILE A 9 8.08 -1.30 0.62
CA ILE A 9 6.92 -0.84 -0.17
C ILE A 9 7.35 0.10 -1.29
N ASP A 10 8.15 1.13 -0.96
CA ASP A 10 8.58 2.14 -1.92
C ASP A 10 9.55 1.59 -2.99
N SER A 11 10.12 0.41 -2.76
CA SER A 11 11.03 -0.28 -3.69
C SER A 11 10.36 -1.36 -4.54
N VAL A 12 9.13 -1.76 -4.21
CA VAL A 12 8.42 -2.79 -4.98
C VAL A 12 7.91 -2.18 -6.28
N SER A 13 8.28 -2.80 -7.40
CA SER A 13 7.64 -2.62 -8.69
C SER A 13 7.14 -3.97 -9.21
N GLN A 14 6.26 -3.95 -10.21
CA GLN A 14 5.71 -5.15 -10.82
C GLN A 14 6.83 -6.01 -11.43
N GLY A 15 7.76 -5.38 -12.16
CA GLY A 15 8.83 -6.09 -12.88
C GLY A 15 8.27 -7.20 -13.77
N ASP A 16 8.74 -8.43 -13.57
CA ASP A 16 8.31 -9.64 -14.27
C ASP A 16 7.15 -10.38 -13.57
N LEU A 17 6.64 -9.86 -12.45
CA LEU A 17 5.53 -10.47 -11.73
C LEU A 17 4.21 -10.27 -12.49
N SER A 18 3.31 -11.23 -12.35
CA SER A 18 1.90 -10.98 -12.68
C SER A 18 1.36 -9.86 -11.80
N ILE A 19 0.38 -9.10 -12.31
CA ILE A 19 -0.32 -8.05 -11.53
C ILE A 19 -0.82 -8.60 -10.19
N SER A 20 -1.35 -9.83 -10.19
CA SER A 20 -1.85 -10.47 -8.97
C SER A 20 -0.76 -10.77 -7.95
N ALA A 21 0.42 -11.24 -8.40
CA ALA A 21 1.55 -11.52 -7.51
C ALA A 21 2.18 -10.23 -6.97
N TYR A 22 2.27 -9.20 -7.81
CA TYR A 22 2.69 -7.86 -7.40
C TYR A 22 1.74 -7.27 -6.34
N TYR A 23 0.43 -7.25 -6.61
CA TYR A 23 -0.57 -6.77 -5.66
C TYR A 23 -0.54 -7.56 -4.34
N ALA A 24 -0.41 -8.89 -4.39
CA ALA A 24 -0.32 -9.72 -3.19
C ALA A 24 0.91 -9.35 -2.33
N THR A 25 2.03 -9.02 -2.97
CA THR A 25 3.25 -8.58 -2.28
C THR A 25 3.04 -7.24 -1.59
N LEU A 26 2.49 -6.24 -2.29
CA LEU A 26 2.15 -4.94 -1.71
C LEU A 26 1.14 -5.06 -0.57
N LYS A 27 0.09 -5.85 -0.76
CA LYS A 27 -0.96 -6.06 0.25
C LYS A 27 -0.39 -6.61 1.55
N ARG A 28 0.49 -7.63 1.46
CA ARG A 28 1.18 -8.17 2.63
C ARG A 28 1.94 -7.09 3.40
N LEU A 29 2.70 -6.24 2.69
CA LEU A 29 3.47 -5.16 3.31
C LEU A 29 2.59 -4.06 3.93
N TRP A 30 1.47 -3.72 3.29
CA TRP A 30 0.51 -2.77 3.86
C TRP A 30 -0.18 -3.31 5.11
N ASP A 31 -0.53 -4.60 5.13
CA ASP A 31 -1.11 -5.26 6.29
C ASP A 31 -0.10 -5.28 7.46
N ASP A 32 1.15 -5.64 7.18
CA ASP A 32 2.25 -5.60 8.16
C ASP A 32 2.45 -4.17 8.71
N LEU A 33 2.46 -3.15 7.85
CA LEU A 33 2.59 -1.74 8.26
C LEU A 33 1.40 -1.27 9.11
N THR A 34 0.18 -1.69 8.75
CA THR A 34 -1.05 -1.32 9.45
C THR A 34 -1.10 -1.92 10.85
N CYS A 35 -0.65 -3.17 10.99
CA CYS A 35 -0.52 -3.84 12.29
C CYS A 35 0.36 -3.04 13.27
N LEU A 36 1.41 -2.38 12.76
CA LEU A 36 2.34 -1.60 13.58
C LEU A 36 1.88 -0.17 13.88
N LYS A 37 1.03 0.42 13.03
CA LYS A 37 0.58 1.81 13.21
C LYS A 37 -0.48 1.98 14.29
N LEU A 38 -1.09 0.90 14.80
CA LEU A 38 -2.07 0.88 15.89
C LEU A 38 -3.00 2.10 15.87
N LEU A 39 -3.72 2.29 14.75
CA LEU A 39 -4.64 3.43 14.62
C LEU A 39 -5.75 3.29 15.67
N PRO A 40 -5.96 4.29 16.55
CA PRO A 40 -7.01 4.23 17.54
C PRO A 40 -8.37 4.19 16.83
N GLN A 41 -9.21 3.21 17.19
CA GLN A 41 -10.60 3.22 16.75
C GLN A 41 -11.29 4.43 17.38
N CYS A 42 -11.81 5.31 16.54
CA CYS A 42 -12.61 6.45 16.95
C CYS A 42 -14.01 6.28 16.38
N GLU A 43 -15.04 6.56 17.17
CA GLU A 43 -16.43 6.67 16.68
C GLU A 43 -16.65 7.96 15.87
N CYS A 44 -15.64 8.84 15.81
CA CYS A 44 -15.65 10.03 14.99
C CYS A 44 -15.38 9.72 13.51
N GLY A 45 -16.00 10.49 12.61
CA GLY A 45 -15.83 10.35 11.16
C GLY A 45 -14.38 10.51 10.65
N ALA A 46 -13.46 10.97 11.49
CA ALA A 46 -12.03 11.06 11.17
C ALA A 46 -11.41 9.70 10.82
N PHE A 47 -11.85 8.60 11.45
CA PHE A 47 -11.37 7.26 11.12
C PHE A 47 -11.65 6.90 9.66
N LYS A 48 -12.86 7.21 9.17
CA LYS A 48 -13.25 6.99 7.79
C LYS A 48 -12.38 7.80 6.82
N ILE A 49 -12.16 9.09 7.12
CA ILE A 49 -11.32 9.97 6.29
C ILE A 49 -9.88 9.43 6.22
N ILE A 50 -9.31 8.98 7.34
CA ILE A 50 -7.96 8.40 7.38
C ILE A 50 -7.90 7.10 6.57
N ALA A 51 -8.93 6.25 6.67
CA ALA A 51 -9.02 5.02 5.88
C ALA A 51 -9.09 5.32 4.38
N ASP A 52 -9.90 6.30 3.96
CA ASP A 52 -10.04 6.71 2.57
C ASP A 52 -8.72 7.28 2.01
N ILE A 53 -8.01 8.11 2.78
CA ILE A 53 -6.67 8.61 2.41
C ILE A 53 -5.66 7.46 2.26
N ASN A 54 -5.69 6.49 3.19
CA ASN A 54 -4.79 5.34 3.12
C ASN A 54 -5.06 4.49 1.87
N LEU A 55 -6.33 4.20 1.57
CA LEU A 55 -6.74 3.50 0.35
C LEU A 55 -6.29 4.24 -0.91
N SER A 56 -6.45 5.56 -0.94
CA SER A 56 -5.99 6.40 -2.05
C SER A 56 -4.47 6.31 -2.24
N ASN A 57 -3.70 6.36 -1.15
CA ASN A 57 -2.24 6.21 -1.20
C ASN A 57 -1.81 4.81 -1.68
N GLN A 58 -2.46 3.76 -1.20
CA GLN A 58 -2.19 2.39 -1.65
C GLN A 58 -2.47 2.20 -3.14
N LEU A 59 -3.57 2.79 -3.63
CA LEU A 59 -3.91 2.78 -5.06
C LEU A 59 -2.83 3.50 -5.88
N MET A 60 -2.42 4.71 -5.46
CA MET A 60 -1.37 5.45 -6.15
C MET A 60 -0.06 4.67 -6.18
N GLN A 61 0.35 4.08 -5.05
CA GLN A 61 1.56 3.24 -4.98
C GLN A 61 1.49 2.03 -5.91
N PHE A 62 0.35 1.33 -5.91
CA PHE A 62 0.15 0.21 -6.81
C PHE A 62 0.34 0.62 -8.27
N LEU A 63 -0.34 1.69 -8.70
CA LEU A 63 -0.29 2.19 -10.07
C LEU A 63 1.12 2.67 -10.46
N MET A 64 1.81 3.41 -9.59
CA MET A 64 3.17 3.90 -9.86
C MET A 64 4.21 2.80 -10.05
N GLY A 65 3.99 1.63 -9.45
CA GLY A 65 4.88 0.48 -9.62
C GLY A 65 4.42 -0.52 -10.67
N LEU A 66 3.31 -0.29 -11.39
CA LEU A 66 2.94 -1.12 -12.53
C LEU A 66 3.98 -0.98 -13.65
N HIS A 67 4.04 -1.99 -14.52
CA HIS A 67 4.90 -1.94 -15.70
C HIS A 67 4.46 -0.82 -16.65
N ASP A 68 5.41 -0.11 -17.26
CA ASP A 68 5.19 1.01 -18.21
C ASP A 68 4.22 0.66 -19.36
N ASN A 69 4.04 -0.62 -19.65
CA ASN A 69 3.10 -1.12 -20.67
C ASN A 69 1.63 -0.85 -20.31
N TYR A 70 1.36 -0.49 -19.05
CA TYR A 70 0.05 -0.13 -18.54
C TYR A 70 -0.17 1.40 -18.49
N ASP A 71 0.82 2.22 -18.86
CA ASP A 71 0.74 3.69 -18.92
C ASP A 71 0.17 4.23 -20.25
N GLN A 72 -0.56 3.41 -21.02
CA GLN A 72 -1.18 3.79 -22.30
C GLN A 72 -2.46 4.61 -22.16
#